data_AF-A0A5K3EZA7-F1
#
_entry.id   AF-A0A5K3EZA7-F1
#
_cell.length_a   1.000
_cell.length_b   1.000
_cell.length_c   1.000
_cell.angle_alpha   90.00
_cell.angle_beta   90.00
_cell.angle_gamma   90.00
#
_symmetry.space_group_name_H-M   'P 1'
#
loop_
_entity.id
_entity.type
_entity.pdbx_description
1 polymer ?
#
loop_
_entity_poly.entity_id
_entity_poly.type
_entity_poly.pdbx_seq_one_letter_code
_entity_poly.pdbx_strand_id
1 'polypeptide(L)'
;MARFNYENSSPFLVVTNLERTIEVSHWGNIAVENKISMKHYGAKLIGSFSRLDYQRGIGHKTSVASIKAVLPASARDIYYRDEIGNISTSNVRSLYDSVEVELAPRFPLFGGWKTFFIFGYSIPAHESLYRKGDHFGLKMSFVDYLYENQLIDEMTLRIVLPETVSNVRLEAPFEVKRLPDEVLKTYLDTSGRTVLVIQKTNLVEGHIQDFVVYYDFSMMSMFREPAMVIAAFLLLFTAVIIYARLDFSLSEDQITELQQRVQASVDEVLNLHNQRSAIYQTYEDVISNYKANKDTDRFKAEQRKVEAEYRAISQKITALQTKLREFWVEGADKIGELQQLDQEYHGLLNKGFALAESAIIGKISKPQYQTEDSNLSSKKVGLIEKMEAIAESL
;
A
#
# COMPACT_ATOMS: atom_id res chain seq x y z
N MET A 1 41.34 -37.81 43.33
CA MET A 1 40.34 -37.56 42.27
C MET A 1 39.30 -38.67 42.35
N ALA A 2 38.10 -38.38 42.85
CA ALA A 2 37.03 -39.37 42.88
C ALA A 2 36.51 -39.59 41.45
N ARG A 3 36.31 -40.83 41.06
CA ARG A 3 35.70 -41.21 39.78
C ARG A 3 34.44 -42.00 40.07
N PHE A 4 33.34 -41.59 39.47
CA PHE A 4 32.06 -42.27 39.58
C PHE A 4 31.67 -42.78 38.19
N ASN A 5 31.18 -44.02 38.14
CA ASN A 5 30.58 -44.60 36.94
C ASN A 5 29.12 -44.87 37.25
N TYR A 6 28.22 -44.26 36.51
CA TYR A 6 26.77 -44.38 36.69
C TYR A 6 26.09 -44.32 35.33
N GLU A 7 24.90 -44.90 35.24
CA GLU A 7 24.08 -44.83 34.04
C GLU A 7 23.44 -43.44 33.93
N ASN A 8 23.66 -42.78 32.80
CA ASN A 8 23.02 -41.51 32.48
C ASN A 8 22.52 -41.55 31.03
N SER A 9 21.20 -41.64 30.87
CA SER A 9 20.55 -41.65 29.56
C SER A 9 20.08 -40.26 29.12
N SER A 10 20.39 -39.19 29.85
CA SER A 10 19.95 -37.84 29.47
C SER A 10 20.53 -37.42 28.11
N PRO A 11 19.76 -36.64 27.32
CA PRO A 11 20.25 -36.13 26.06
C PRO A 11 21.32 -35.06 26.29
N PHE A 12 22.56 -35.36 25.92
CA PHE A 12 23.68 -34.42 26.02
C PHE A 12 23.72 -33.51 24.80
N LEU A 13 22.77 -32.60 24.70
CA LEU A 13 22.65 -31.65 23.61
C LEU A 13 23.39 -30.35 23.94
N VAL A 14 24.20 -29.87 23.00
CA VAL A 14 24.94 -28.61 23.14
C VAL A 14 24.75 -27.79 21.87
N VAL A 15 24.48 -26.50 22.04
CA VAL A 15 24.51 -25.53 20.96
C VAL A 15 25.96 -25.10 20.76
N THR A 16 26.59 -25.57 19.69
CA THR A 16 27.99 -25.28 19.42
C THR A 16 28.19 -23.83 18.96
N ASN A 17 27.20 -23.27 18.27
CA ASN A 17 27.21 -21.87 17.83
C ASN A 17 25.77 -21.35 17.74
N LEU A 18 25.52 -20.21 18.39
CA LEU A 18 24.27 -19.46 18.33
C LEU A 18 24.53 -18.07 17.74
N GLU A 19 23.99 -17.81 16.56
CA GLU A 19 23.94 -16.44 16.01
C GLU A 19 22.53 -15.90 16.21
N ARG A 20 22.39 -14.95 17.14
CA ARG A 20 21.11 -14.30 17.47
C ARG A 20 21.09 -12.91 16.88
N THR A 21 20.19 -12.66 15.93
CA THR A 21 19.98 -11.34 15.33
C THR A 21 18.66 -10.76 15.82
N ILE A 22 18.72 -9.55 16.38
CA ILE A 22 17.56 -8.77 16.82
C ILE A 22 17.50 -7.54 15.94
N GLU A 23 16.50 -7.46 15.07
CA GLU A 23 16.25 -6.32 14.20
C GLU A 23 15.10 -5.47 14.75
N VAL A 24 15.41 -4.23 15.09
CA VAL A 24 14.43 -3.28 15.62
C VAL A 24 13.84 -2.47 14.46
N SER A 25 12.51 -2.34 14.43
CA SER A 25 11.81 -1.44 13.52
C SER A 25 10.89 -0.49 14.28
N HIS A 26 11.11 0.82 14.11
CA HIS A 26 10.23 1.85 14.68
C HIS A 26 8.83 1.86 14.06
N TRP A 27 8.60 1.14 12.96
CA TRP A 27 7.28 0.95 12.37
C TRP A 27 6.37 0.03 13.21
N GLY A 28 6.92 -0.67 14.21
CA GLY A 28 6.10 -1.30 15.25
C GLY A 28 6.45 -2.74 15.62
N ASN A 29 7.51 -3.31 15.04
CA ASN A 29 7.88 -4.71 15.26
C ASN A 29 9.37 -4.86 15.57
N ILE A 30 9.72 -5.85 16.38
CA ILE A 30 11.08 -6.32 16.58
C ILE A 30 11.15 -7.76 16.09
N ALA A 31 12.01 -8.03 15.12
CA ALA A 31 12.21 -9.36 14.58
C ALA A 31 13.43 -10.02 15.23
N VAL A 32 13.28 -11.26 15.67
CA VAL A 32 14.37 -12.06 16.23
C VAL A 32 14.60 -13.27 15.34
N GLU A 33 15.83 -13.47 14.89
CA GLU A 33 16.26 -14.67 14.15
C GLU A 33 17.42 -15.33 14.90
N ASN A 34 17.29 -16.61 15.23
CA ASN A 34 18.34 -17.41 15.81
C ASN A 34 18.80 -18.46 14.80
N LYS A 35 20.08 -18.44 14.41
CA LYS A 35 20.72 -19.52 13.67
C LYS A 35 21.44 -20.42 14.66
N ILE A 36 21.00 -21.67 14.74
CA ILE A 36 21.36 -22.58 15.83
C ILE A 36 22.07 -23.78 15.24
N SER A 37 23.35 -23.92 15.58
CA SER A 37 24.13 -25.14 15.32
C SER A 37 24.16 -26.00 16.57
N MET A 38 23.57 -27.20 16.51
CA MET A 38 23.50 -28.12 17.64
C MET A 38 24.24 -29.42 17.37
N LYS A 39 24.75 -30.02 18.44
CA LYS A 39 25.41 -31.32 18.41
C LYS A 39 25.05 -32.14 19.64
N HIS A 40 24.78 -33.42 19.43
CA HIS A 40 24.64 -34.36 20.54
C HIS A 40 26.01 -34.88 20.96
N TYR A 41 26.49 -34.51 22.15
CA TYR A 41 27.80 -34.90 22.69
C TYR A 41 27.81 -36.22 23.46
N GLY A 42 26.65 -36.82 23.71
CA GLY A 42 26.54 -38.14 24.34
C GLY A 42 27.17 -39.28 23.54
N ALA A 43 26.98 -40.51 24.03
CA ALA A 43 27.61 -41.71 23.47
C ALA A 43 27.33 -41.87 21.96
N LYS A 44 28.39 -41.99 21.17
CA LYS A 44 28.29 -42.11 19.71
C LYS A 44 27.55 -43.37 19.32
N LEU A 45 26.70 -43.27 18.30
CA LEU A 45 26.08 -44.44 17.69
C LEU A 45 27.19 -45.33 17.08
N ILE A 46 27.20 -46.61 17.46
CA ILE A 46 28.08 -47.63 16.89
C ILE A 46 27.25 -48.49 15.93
N GLY A 47 27.76 -48.73 14.73
CA GLY A 47 27.04 -49.45 13.68
C GLY A 47 26.16 -48.53 12.84
N SER A 48 25.24 -49.14 12.09
CA SER A 48 24.29 -48.42 11.23
C SER A 48 23.04 -48.00 12.00
N PHE A 49 22.46 -46.88 11.59
CA PHE A 49 21.12 -46.49 12.05
C PHE A 49 20.05 -47.33 11.32
N SER A 50 19.12 -47.91 12.09
CA SER A 50 17.99 -48.69 11.58
C SER A 50 16.68 -47.98 11.94
N ARG A 51 15.95 -47.51 10.91
CA ARG A 51 14.66 -46.85 11.10
C ARG A 51 13.60 -47.80 11.68
N LEU A 52 13.65 -49.09 11.30
CA LEU A 52 12.73 -50.11 11.81
C LEU A 52 12.91 -50.30 13.32
N ASP A 53 14.16 -50.39 13.77
CA ASP A 53 14.46 -50.57 15.20
C ASP A 53 14.12 -49.31 16.01
N TYR A 54 14.38 -48.13 15.42
CA TYR A 54 13.94 -46.87 16.02
C TYR A 54 12.41 -46.84 16.18
N GLN A 55 11.64 -47.22 15.15
CA GLN A 55 10.18 -47.30 15.26
C GLN A 55 9.68 -48.31 16.31
N ARG A 56 10.49 -49.33 16.65
CA ARG A 56 10.23 -50.25 17.77
C ARG A 56 10.60 -49.68 19.14
N GLY A 57 11.09 -48.44 19.20
CA GLY A 57 11.48 -47.73 20.42
C GLY A 57 12.94 -47.90 20.82
N ILE A 58 13.76 -48.59 20.02
CA ILE A 58 15.17 -48.81 20.34
C ILE A 58 15.95 -47.50 20.16
N GLY A 59 16.64 -47.05 21.21
CA GLY A 59 17.45 -45.83 21.19
C GLY A 59 16.68 -44.53 21.43
N HIS A 60 15.36 -44.58 21.65
CA HIS A 60 14.56 -43.37 21.95
C HIS A 60 15.03 -42.64 23.21
N LYS A 61 15.45 -43.38 24.24
CA LYS A 61 15.87 -42.79 25.52
C LYS A 61 17.15 -41.94 25.40
N THR A 62 18.04 -42.29 24.49
CA THR A 62 19.38 -41.68 24.35
C THR A 62 19.50 -40.77 23.14
N SER A 63 18.42 -40.59 22.38
CA SER A 63 18.36 -39.71 21.22
C SER A 63 17.41 -38.54 21.49
N VAL A 64 17.61 -37.45 20.75
CA VAL A 64 16.75 -36.27 20.82
C VAL A 64 15.82 -36.27 19.60
N ALA A 65 14.53 -36.52 19.85
CA ALA A 65 13.50 -36.50 18.81
C ALA A 65 12.86 -35.12 18.65
N SER A 66 12.70 -34.38 19.74
CA SER A 66 12.16 -33.02 19.75
C SER A 66 12.88 -32.15 20.78
N ILE A 67 12.82 -30.84 20.55
CA ILE A 67 13.44 -29.79 21.34
C ILE A 67 12.31 -28.83 21.74
N LYS A 68 12.23 -28.45 23.01
CA LYS A 68 11.19 -27.54 23.49
C LYS A 68 11.80 -26.18 23.83
N ALA A 69 11.47 -25.18 23.01
CA ALA A 69 11.83 -23.78 23.24
C ALA A 69 10.64 -23.03 23.88
N VAL A 70 10.94 -21.96 24.59
CA VAL A 70 9.94 -21.08 25.21
C VAL A 70 10.17 -19.67 24.74
N LEU A 71 9.15 -19.08 24.14
CA LEU A 71 9.13 -17.71 23.63
C LEU A 71 8.25 -16.81 24.51
N PRO A 72 8.43 -15.48 24.44
CA PRO A 72 7.52 -14.52 25.06
C PRO A 72 6.06 -14.73 24.60
N ALA A 73 5.09 -14.43 25.46
CA ALA A 73 3.65 -14.58 25.18
C ALA A 73 3.18 -13.84 23.90
N SER A 74 3.88 -12.76 23.54
CA SER A 74 3.56 -11.89 22.41
C SER A 74 4.21 -12.31 21.10
N ALA A 75 4.96 -13.41 21.09
CA ALA A 75 5.63 -13.92 19.92
C ALA A 75 4.62 -14.22 18.80
N ARG A 76 4.90 -13.71 17.60
CA ARG A 76 4.12 -13.86 16.38
C ARG A 76 5.05 -14.29 15.24
N ASP A 77 4.44 -14.64 14.11
CA ASP A 77 5.14 -14.99 12.86
C ASP A 77 6.29 -15.98 13.06
N ILE A 78 6.07 -16.99 13.90
CA ILE A 78 7.09 -17.98 14.24
C ILE A 78 7.38 -18.83 13.01
N TYR A 79 8.65 -18.92 12.63
CA TYR A 79 9.10 -19.78 11.55
C TYR A 79 10.28 -20.66 11.97
N TYR A 80 10.30 -21.86 11.39
CA TYR A 80 11.30 -22.88 11.65
C TYR A 80 11.74 -23.51 10.32
N ARG A 81 12.98 -23.25 9.94
CA ARG A 81 13.55 -23.64 8.64
C ARG A 81 14.99 -24.10 8.80
N ASP A 82 15.52 -24.76 7.78
CA ASP A 82 16.95 -25.01 7.64
C ASP A 82 17.48 -24.46 6.32
N GLU A 83 18.71 -24.82 5.96
CA GLU A 83 19.36 -24.38 4.73
C GLU A 83 18.61 -24.83 3.46
N ILE A 84 17.86 -25.93 3.54
CA ILE A 84 17.17 -26.52 2.39
C ILE A 84 15.67 -26.18 2.34
N GLY A 85 15.15 -25.48 3.37
CA GLY A 85 13.81 -24.91 3.35
C GLY A 85 13.03 -25.10 4.65
N ASN A 86 11.71 -25.06 4.55
CA ASN A 86 10.85 -25.15 5.73
C ASN A 86 10.91 -26.55 6.38
N ILE A 87 10.80 -26.58 7.72
CA ILE A 87 10.60 -27.81 8.48
C ILE A 87 9.19 -27.76 9.07
N SER A 88 8.29 -28.61 8.58
CA SER A 88 6.89 -28.64 9.02
C SER A 88 6.67 -29.38 10.33
N THR A 89 7.68 -30.10 10.83
CA THR A 89 7.62 -30.86 12.08
C THR A 89 7.89 -29.95 13.29
N SER A 90 6.93 -29.06 13.56
CA SER A 90 6.91 -28.20 14.74
C SER A 90 5.50 -28.09 15.30
N ASN A 91 5.38 -27.93 16.61
CA ASN A 91 4.10 -27.69 17.28
C ASN A 91 4.22 -26.44 18.16
N VAL A 92 3.26 -25.53 18.04
CA VAL A 92 3.22 -24.28 18.80
C VAL A 92 2.03 -24.32 19.75
N ARG A 93 2.28 -24.06 21.02
CA ARG A 93 1.26 -23.99 22.05
C ARG A 93 1.35 -22.64 22.77
N SER A 94 0.36 -21.79 22.52
CA SER A 94 0.24 -20.52 23.24
C SER A 94 -0.29 -20.77 24.65
N LEU A 95 0.46 -20.33 25.66
CA LEU A 95 0.06 -20.27 27.06
C LEU A 95 -0.30 -18.82 27.43
N TYR A 96 -0.72 -18.60 28.68
CA TYR A 96 -1.08 -17.26 29.15
C TYR A 96 0.14 -16.34 29.30
N ASP A 97 1.28 -16.90 29.71
CA ASP A 97 2.51 -16.17 30.03
C ASP A 97 3.64 -16.38 29.02
N SER A 98 3.48 -17.32 28.09
CA SER A 98 4.54 -17.76 27.18
C SER A 98 3.98 -18.48 25.96
N VAL A 99 4.84 -18.72 24.96
CA VAL A 99 4.53 -19.59 23.83
C VAL A 99 5.54 -20.73 23.82
N GLU A 100 5.07 -21.95 24.05
CA GLU A 100 5.87 -23.17 23.94
C GLU A 100 5.98 -23.57 22.47
N VAL A 101 7.19 -23.86 22.01
CA VAL A 101 7.45 -24.33 20.65
C VAL A 101 8.22 -25.64 20.73
N GLU A 102 7.58 -26.73 20.31
CA GLU A 102 8.22 -28.02 20.11
C GLU A 102 8.76 -28.11 18.69
N LEU A 103 10.08 -28.14 18.56
CA LEU A 103 10.83 -28.23 17.31
C LEU A 103 11.35 -29.65 17.15
N ALA A 104 10.85 -30.38 16.15
CA ALA A 104 11.41 -31.68 15.79
C ALA A 104 12.37 -31.50 14.60
N PRO A 105 13.66 -31.82 14.74
CA PRO A 105 14.60 -31.85 13.63
C PRO A 105 14.19 -32.88 12.57
N ARG A 106 14.74 -32.77 11.34
CA ARG A 106 14.42 -33.71 10.24
C ARG A 106 14.75 -35.17 10.55
N PHE A 107 15.64 -35.41 11.51
CA PHE A 107 16.05 -36.73 11.97
C PHE A 107 16.35 -36.69 13.47
N PRO A 108 16.15 -37.79 14.21
CA PRO A 108 16.49 -37.85 15.63
C PRO A 108 18.01 -37.72 15.81
N LEU A 109 18.44 -36.95 16.80
CA LEU A 109 19.86 -36.73 17.05
C LEU A 109 20.39 -37.83 17.96
N PHE A 110 21.20 -38.72 17.41
CA PHE A 110 22.03 -39.65 18.17
C PHE A 110 23.38 -39.02 18.51
N GLY A 111 24.09 -39.59 19.49
CA GLY A 111 25.41 -39.10 19.88
C GLY A 111 26.38 -39.00 18.70
N GLY A 112 27.05 -37.86 18.61
CA GLY A 112 27.94 -37.46 17.53
C GLY A 112 27.26 -36.72 16.37
N TRP A 113 25.93 -36.79 16.25
CA TRP A 113 25.20 -36.15 15.16
C TRP A 113 25.07 -34.64 15.40
N LYS A 114 24.96 -33.90 14.30
CA LYS A 114 24.81 -32.44 14.29
C LYS A 114 23.57 -32.07 13.51
N THR A 115 22.96 -30.96 13.88
CA THR A 115 21.89 -30.33 13.12
C THR A 115 22.07 -28.83 13.12
N PHE A 116 21.53 -28.19 12.10
CA PHE A 116 21.49 -26.75 11.96
C PHE A 116 20.07 -26.36 11.56
N PHE A 117 19.56 -25.32 12.20
CA PHE A 117 18.28 -24.73 11.83
C PHE A 117 18.24 -23.25 12.20
N ILE A 118 17.28 -22.58 11.60
CA ILE A 118 16.98 -21.18 11.81
C ILE A 118 15.60 -21.11 12.43
N PHE A 119 15.53 -20.45 13.58
CA PHE A 119 14.33 -20.28 14.36
C PHE A 119 14.13 -18.80 14.66
N GLY A 120 13.05 -18.24 14.12
CA GLY A 120 12.75 -16.83 14.26
C GLY A 120 11.29 -16.55 14.58
N TYR A 121 11.07 -15.36 15.12
CA TYR A 121 9.76 -14.87 15.55
C TYR A 121 9.77 -13.34 15.59
N SER A 122 8.60 -12.75 15.67
CA SER A 122 8.38 -11.32 15.80
C SER A 122 7.72 -10.98 17.15
N ILE A 123 8.05 -9.83 17.73
CA ILE A 123 7.35 -9.31 18.91
C ILE A 123 6.93 -7.85 18.68
N PRO A 124 5.76 -7.42 19.17
CA PRO A 124 5.36 -6.02 19.11
C PRO A 124 6.39 -5.11 19.79
N ALA A 125 6.82 -4.05 19.09
CA ALA A 125 7.91 -3.21 19.59
C ALA A 125 7.60 -2.56 20.95
N HIS A 126 6.33 -2.26 21.24
CA HIS A 126 5.92 -1.55 22.47
C HIS A 126 6.19 -2.33 23.77
N GLU A 127 6.45 -3.64 23.71
CA GLU A 127 6.74 -4.44 24.90
C GLU A 127 8.20 -4.34 25.35
N SER A 128 9.11 -4.23 24.39
CA SER A 128 10.56 -4.21 24.63
C SER A 128 11.22 -2.87 24.33
N LEU A 129 10.52 -1.96 23.65
CA LEU A 129 11.03 -0.64 23.28
C LEU A 129 10.37 0.47 24.09
N TYR A 130 11.18 1.16 24.87
CA TYR A 130 10.79 2.28 25.73
C TYR A 130 11.26 3.60 25.10
N ARG A 131 10.42 4.64 25.19
CA ARG A 131 10.72 5.95 24.58
C ARG A 131 10.51 7.09 25.57
N LYS A 132 11.45 8.04 25.59
CA LYS A 132 11.34 9.34 26.29
C LYS A 132 11.85 10.46 25.38
N GLY A 133 10.94 11.15 24.71
CA GLY A 133 11.31 12.13 23.66
C GLY A 133 11.95 11.42 22.47
N ASP A 134 13.14 11.87 22.08
CA ASP A 134 13.96 11.26 21.02
C ASP A 134 14.94 10.19 21.54
N HIS A 135 14.89 9.89 22.84
CA HIS A 135 15.71 8.84 23.47
C HIS A 135 14.92 7.53 23.54
N PHE A 136 15.55 6.45 23.07
CA PHE A 136 14.98 5.11 23.04
C PHE A 136 15.82 4.16 23.90
N GLY A 137 15.14 3.20 24.53
CA GLY A 137 15.75 2.12 25.30
C GLY A 137 15.14 0.78 24.87
N LEU A 138 15.92 -0.09 24.27
CA LEU A 138 15.53 -1.46 23.95
C LEU A 138 15.95 -2.37 25.10
N LYS A 139 15.00 -3.08 25.73
CA LYS A 139 15.26 -4.07 26.77
C LYS A 139 14.80 -5.46 26.32
N MET A 140 15.73 -6.41 26.21
CA MET A 140 15.44 -7.78 25.78
C MET A 140 16.38 -8.79 26.42
N SER A 141 15.95 -10.05 26.49
CA SER A 141 16.78 -11.18 26.93
C SER A 141 18.01 -11.34 26.04
N PHE A 142 19.18 -11.46 26.65
CA PHE A 142 20.44 -11.71 25.96
C PHE A 142 20.39 -13.02 25.16
N VAL A 143 19.80 -14.06 25.74
CA VAL A 143 19.58 -15.37 25.13
C VAL A 143 18.18 -15.86 25.49
N ASP A 144 17.52 -16.56 24.56
CA ASP A 144 16.22 -17.20 24.83
C ASP A 144 16.39 -18.54 25.54
N TYR A 145 15.29 -19.06 26.07
CA TYR A 145 15.19 -20.44 26.47
C TYR A 145 14.98 -21.33 25.23
N LEU A 146 16.03 -22.03 24.80
CA LEU A 146 16.03 -22.91 23.63
C LEU A 146 15.67 -24.35 23.98
N TYR A 147 16.14 -24.85 25.13
CA TYR A 147 15.86 -26.19 25.65
C TYR A 147 16.26 -26.31 27.12
N GLU A 148 15.79 -27.37 27.77
CA GLU A 148 16.08 -27.65 29.18
C GLU A 148 17.57 -27.91 29.43
N ASN A 149 18.15 -27.31 30.48
CA ASN A 149 19.58 -27.40 30.80
C ASN A 149 20.48 -26.93 29.64
N GLN A 150 20.07 -25.85 28.96
CA GLN A 150 20.79 -25.38 27.79
C GLN A 150 22.27 -25.04 28.08
N LEU A 151 23.12 -25.47 27.15
CA LEU A 151 24.54 -25.16 27.12
C LEU A 151 24.89 -24.64 25.73
N ILE A 152 25.45 -23.44 25.69
CA ILE A 152 25.87 -22.78 24.46
C ILE A 152 27.37 -22.51 24.55
N ASP A 153 28.14 -23.15 23.67
CA ASP A 153 29.60 -23.01 23.65
C ASP A 153 30.00 -21.60 23.23
N GLU A 154 29.41 -21.10 22.15
CA GLU A 154 29.67 -19.79 21.56
C GLU A 154 28.36 -19.13 21.09
N MET A 155 28.22 -17.85 21.41
CA MET A 155 27.10 -17.02 20.99
C MET A 155 27.59 -15.68 20.45
N THR A 156 27.00 -15.27 19.33
CA THR A 156 27.14 -13.93 18.76
C THR A 156 25.76 -13.29 18.72
N LEU A 157 25.59 -12.22 19.50
CA LEU A 157 24.42 -11.36 19.51
C LEU A 157 24.63 -10.19 18.56
N ARG A 158 23.74 -10.02 17.60
CA ARG A 158 23.72 -8.94 16.60
C ARG A 158 22.47 -8.11 16.84
N ILE A 159 22.62 -6.86 17.25
CA ILE A 159 21.50 -5.94 17.48
C ILE A 159 21.50 -4.93 16.35
N VAL A 160 20.57 -5.09 15.41
CA VAL A 160 20.41 -4.21 14.24
C VAL A 160 19.50 -3.07 14.66
N LEU A 161 20.09 -1.88 14.77
CA LEU A 161 19.38 -0.65 15.10
C LEU A 161 18.92 0.05 13.82
N PRO A 162 17.85 0.87 13.90
CA PRO A 162 17.33 1.61 12.76
C PRO A 162 18.35 2.57 12.13
N GLU A 163 18.09 3.02 10.91
CA GLU A 163 18.97 3.98 10.25
C GLU A 163 19.01 5.31 11.04
N THR A 164 20.12 6.05 10.96
CA THR A 164 20.29 7.38 11.56
C THR A 164 20.29 7.44 13.09
N VAL A 165 20.46 6.31 13.77
CA VAL A 165 20.65 6.28 15.23
C VAL A 165 21.97 6.95 15.64
N SER A 166 21.96 7.60 16.80
CA SER A 166 23.13 8.24 17.40
C SER A 166 23.24 7.90 18.89
N ASN A 167 24.40 8.18 19.50
CA ASN A 167 24.66 8.00 20.94
C ASN A 167 24.33 6.59 21.48
N VAL A 168 24.73 5.55 20.75
CA VAL A 168 24.41 4.16 21.10
C VAL A 168 25.21 3.69 22.31
N ARG A 169 24.52 3.24 23.36
CA ARG A 169 25.09 2.70 24.60
C ARG A 169 24.46 1.36 24.95
N LEU A 170 25.28 0.34 25.15
CA LEU A 170 24.86 -0.98 25.60
C LEU A 170 25.14 -1.15 27.10
N GLU A 171 24.14 -1.61 27.85
CA GLU A 171 24.25 -2.09 29.21
C GLU A 171 24.00 -3.60 29.23
N ALA A 172 25.07 -4.37 29.39
CA ALA A 172 25.01 -5.82 29.47
C ALA A 172 24.89 -6.27 30.94
N PRO A 173 24.11 -7.34 31.23
CA PRO A 173 23.92 -7.84 32.59
C PRO A 173 25.16 -8.52 33.19
N PHE A 174 26.11 -8.92 32.34
CA PHE A 174 27.35 -9.59 32.73
C PHE A 174 28.49 -9.25 31.75
N GLU A 175 29.70 -9.71 32.04
CA GLU A 175 30.87 -9.46 31.19
C GLU A 175 30.71 -10.12 29.81
N VAL A 176 30.81 -9.30 28.77
CA VAL A 176 30.69 -9.68 27.37
C VAL A 176 31.78 -9.03 26.53
N LYS A 177 32.17 -9.67 25.43
CA LYS A 177 33.14 -9.12 24.49
C LYS A 177 32.40 -8.36 23.40
N ARG A 178 32.49 -7.03 23.40
CA ARG A 178 31.98 -6.21 22.28
C ARG A 178 32.97 -6.26 21.11
N LEU A 179 32.48 -6.65 19.94
CA LEU A 179 33.22 -6.61 18.69
C LEU A 179 33.00 -5.24 18.00
N PRO A 180 33.80 -4.90 16.97
CA PRO A 180 33.55 -3.69 16.18
C PRO A 180 32.13 -3.67 15.62
N ASP A 181 31.49 -2.51 15.71
CA ASP A 181 30.14 -2.32 15.17
C ASP A 181 30.16 -2.49 13.64
N GLU A 182 29.15 -3.15 13.09
CA GLU A 182 29.00 -3.41 11.66
C GLU A 182 27.91 -2.52 11.05
N VAL A 183 27.85 -2.51 9.70
CA VAL A 183 26.79 -1.82 8.95
C VAL A 183 26.02 -2.84 8.12
N LEU A 184 24.71 -2.92 8.34
CA LEU A 184 23.79 -3.75 7.55
C LEU A 184 23.01 -2.86 6.58
N LYS A 185 22.88 -3.29 5.33
CA LYS A 185 22.01 -2.62 4.34
C LYS A 185 20.86 -3.55 4.00
N THR A 186 19.65 -3.13 4.31
CA THR A 186 18.41 -3.78 3.94
C THR A 186 17.60 -2.90 2.98
N TYR A 187 16.34 -3.25 2.76
CA TYR A 187 15.41 -2.50 1.93
C TYR A 187 15.22 -1.08 2.44
N LEU A 188 15.16 -0.12 1.51
CA LEU A 188 14.96 1.31 1.79
C LEU A 188 16.03 1.93 2.72
N ASP A 189 17.21 1.32 2.85
CA ASP A 189 18.35 1.93 3.53
C ASP A 189 19.23 2.69 2.52
N THR A 190 19.85 3.80 2.95
CA THR A 190 20.75 4.61 2.12
C THR A 190 22.20 4.57 2.61
N SER A 191 22.39 4.93 3.88
CA SER A 191 23.64 4.87 4.62
C SER A 191 23.85 3.51 5.27
N GLY A 192 22.76 2.84 5.65
CA GLY A 192 22.79 1.54 6.31
C GLY A 192 22.53 1.63 7.82
N ARG A 193 22.12 0.51 8.38
CA ARG A 193 21.76 0.31 9.78
C ARG A 193 22.99 -0.05 10.61
N THR A 194 23.07 0.51 11.82
CA THR A 194 24.16 0.21 12.76
C THR A 194 23.88 -1.12 13.44
N VAL A 195 24.86 -2.02 13.44
CA VAL A 195 24.75 -3.34 14.07
C VAL A 195 25.74 -3.45 15.21
N LEU A 196 25.23 -3.59 16.43
CA LEU A 196 26.06 -3.92 17.58
C LEU A 196 26.35 -5.41 17.59
N VAL A 197 27.62 -5.78 17.66
CA VAL A 197 28.04 -7.18 17.66
C VAL A 197 28.67 -7.51 19.01
N ILE A 198 28.07 -8.45 19.73
CA ILE A 198 28.51 -8.89 21.05
C ILE A 198 28.75 -10.38 21.03
N GLN A 199 29.90 -10.82 21.52
CA GLN A 199 30.31 -12.21 21.57
C GLN A 199 30.42 -12.67 23.02
N LYS A 200 29.93 -13.88 23.31
CA LYS A 200 30.08 -14.54 24.61
C LYS A 200 30.21 -16.05 24.43
N THR A 201 31.02 -16.68 25.27
CA THR A 201 31.20 -18.14 25.30
C THR A 201 30.69 -18.73 26.62
N ASN A 202 30.45 -20.04 26.63
CA ASN A 202 30.04 -20.81 27.81
C ASN A 202 28.82 -20.21 28.51
N LEU A 203 27.71 -20.10 27.77
CA LEU A 203 26.44 -19.65 28.31
C LEU A 203 25.63 -20.85 28.80
N VAL A 204 24.94 -20.64 29.91
CA VAL A 204 24.03 -21.59 30.55
C VAL A 204 22.70 -20.91 30.81
N GLU A 205 21.69 -21.66 31.21
CA GLU A 205 20.35 -21.17 31.52
C GLU A 205 20.33 -19.95 32.46
N GLY A 206 21.21 -19.88 33.47
CA GLY A 206 21.34 -18.72 34.36
C GLY A 206 21.78 -17.40 33.71
N HIS A 207 22.17 -17.42 32.43
CA HIS A 207 22.49 -16.22 31.63
C HIS A 207 21.30 -15.70 30.82
N ILE A 208 20.10 -16.26 30.98
CA ILE A 208 18.85 -15.68 30.46
C ILE A 208 18.53 -14.43 31.30
N GLN A 209 19.18 -13.33 30.97
CA GLN A 209 19.07 -12.03 31.63
C GLN A 209 18.92 -10.93 30.59
N ASP A 210 18.27 -9.84 30.96
CA ASP A 210 18.01 -8.73 30.05
C ASP A 210 19.24 -7.84 29.87
N PHE A 211 19.51 -7.45 28.62
CA PHE A 211 20.37 -6.31 28.33
C PHE A 211 19.51 -5.10 27.96
N VAL A 212 20.11 -3.90 28.05
CA VAL A 212 19.48 -2.66 27.60
C VAL A 212 20.36 -1.93 26.61
N VAL A 213 19.80 -1.51 25.47
CA VAL A 213 20.48 -0.62 24.51
C VAL A 213 19.77 0.72 24.49
N TYR A 214 20.49 1.78 24.83
CA TYR A 214 20.05 3.15 24.70
C TYR A 214 20.57 3.76 23.40
N TYR A 215 19.73 4.50 22.70
CA TYR A 215 20.11 5.24 21.50
C TYR A 215 19.17 6.41 21.25
N ASP A 216 19.65 7.39 20.48
CA ASP A 216 18.89 8.57 20.09
C ASP A 216 18.43 8.41 18.64
N PHE A 217 17.13 8.66 18.41
CA PHE A 217 16.51 8.58 17.10
C PHE A 217 15.48 9.68 16.92
N SER A 218 15.62 10.47 15.85
CA SER A 218 14.63 11.49 15.51
C SER A 218 13.45 10.85 14.79
N MET A 219 12.23 11.03 15.33
CA MET A 219 11.01 10.52 14.67
C MET A 219 10.79 11.11 13.27
N MET A 220 11.36 12.29 12.99
CA MET A 220 11.29 12.89 11.64
C MET A 220 12.04 12.04 10.61
N SER A 221 13.07 11.30 11.02
CA SER A 221 13.83 10.40 10.13
C SER A 221 12.97 9.26 9.57
N MET A 222 11.86 8.86 10.23
CA MET A 222 10.96 7.84 9.69
C MET A 222 10.33 8.25 8.35
N PHE A 223 10.12 9.55 8.10
CA PHE A 223 9.55 10.01 6.83
C PHE A 223 10.49 9.85 5.64
N ARG A 224 11.78 9.58 5.89
CA ARG A 224 12.77 9.36 4.84
C ARG A 224 12.41 8.16 3.97
N GLU A 225 12.00 7.05 4.59
CA GLU A 225 11.68 5.80 3.88
C GLU A 225 10.52 5.98 2.88
N PRO A 226 9.34 6.51 3.27
CA PRO A 226 8.28 6.85 2.31
C PRO A 226 8.70 7.90 1.28
N ALA A 227 9.45 8.93 1.69
CA ALA A 227 9.89 10.00 0.78
C ALA A 227 10.78 9.46 -0.35
N MET A 228 11.62 8.45 -0.09
CA MET A 228 12.44 7.81 -1.12
C MET A 228 11.58 7.12 -2.19
N VAL A 229 10.54 6.40 -1.77
CA VAL A 229 9.62 5.73 -2.70
C VAL A 229 8.86 6.77 -3.52
N ILE A 230 8.32 7.81 -2.88
CA ILE A 230 7.62 8.91 -3.56
C ILE A 230 8.54 9.60 -4.57
N ALA A 231 9.77 9.91 -4.19
CA ALA A 231 10.74 10.55 -5.07
C ALA A 231 11.08 9.66 -6.27
N ALA A 232 11.26 8.35 -6.08
CA ALA A 232 11.52 7.41 -7.17
C ALA A 232 10.37 7.39 -8.21
N PHE A 233 9.12 7.32 -7.75
CA PHE A 233 7.96 7.38 -8.65
C PHE A 233 7.81 8.76 -9.31
N LEU A 234 8.05 9.85 -8.59
CA LEU A 234 7.99 11.20 -9.14
C LEU A 234 9.02 11.38 -10.26
N LEU A 235 10.24 10.88 -10.08
CA LEU A 235 11.28 10.89 -11.12
C LEU A 235 10.87 10.09 -12.35
N LEU A 236 10.26 8.91 -12.16
CA LEU A 236 9.74 8.10 -13.25
C LEU A 236 8.66 8.85 -14.05
N PHE A 237 7.65 9.42 -13.38
CA PHE A 237 6.60 10.18 -14.06
C PHE A 237 7.14 11.44 -14.72
N THR A 238 8.10 12.12 -14.09
CA THR A 238 8.76 13.29 -14.68
C THR A 238 9.51 12.91 -15.96
N ALA A 239 10.23 11.77 -15.96
CA ALA A 239 10.89 11.27 -17.16
C ALA A 239 9.89 10.95 -18.28
N VAL A 240 8.75 10.34 -17.96
CA VAL A 240 7.66 10.09 -18.92
C VAL A 240 7.07 11.39 -19.47
N ILE A 241 6.83 12.39 -18.61
CA ILE A 241 6.33 13.70 -19.04
C ILE A 241 7.32 14.38 -19.97
N ILE A 242 8.62 14.39 -19.62
CA ILE A 242 9.66 14.95 -20.47
C ILE A 242 9.68 14.22 -21.81
N TYR A 243 9.71 12.88 -21.79
CA TYR A 243 9.72 12.06 -23.01
C TYR A 243 8.51 12.34 -23.91
N ALA A 244 7.30 12.45 -23.35
CA ALA A 244 6.09 12.75 -24.09
C ALA A 244 6.01 14.18 -24.64
N ARG A 245 6.86 15.10 -24.14
CA ARG A 245 6.95 16.50 -24.61
C ARG A 245 8.09 16.73 -25.59
N LEU A 246 9.02 15.77 -25.71
CA LEU A 246 10.09 15.83 -26.68
C LEU A 246 9.56 15.30 -28.01
N ASP A 247 9.38 16.20 -28.97
CA ASP A 247 9.13 15.82 -30.35
C ASP A 247 10.46 15.43 -31.01
N PHE A 248 10.58 14.16 -31.38
CA PHE A 248 11.71 13.61 -32.11
C PHE A 248 11.39 13.39 -33.59
N SER A 249 10.35 14.05 -34.12
CA SER A 249 10.00 13.97 -35.55
C SER A 249 11.10 14.56 -36.43
N LEU A 250 11.43 13.85 -37.52
CA LEU A 250 12.42 14.30 -38.51
C LEU A 250 11.80 15.18 -39.61
N SER A 251 10.48 15.13 -39.78
CA SER A 251 9.70 15.93 -40.71
C SER A 251 8.33 16.22 -40.10
N GLU A 252 7.89 17.48 -40.18
CA GLU A 252 6.53 17.87 -39.75
C GLU A 252 5.48 17.26 -40.69
N ASP A 253 4.72 16.28 -40.18
CA ASP A 253 3.54 15.75 -40.87
C ASP A 253 2.37 16.73 -40.71
N GLN A 254 2.31 17.71 -41.63
CA GLN A 254 1.28 18.76 -41.65
C GLN A 254 -0.15 18.19 -41.64
N ILE A 255 -0.37 17.00 -42.19
CA ILE A 255 -1.68 16.34 -42.25
C ILE A 255 -2.13 15.90 -40.85
N THR A 256 -1.23 15.31 -40.05
CA THR A 256 -1.54 14.82 -38.71
C THR A 256 -1.73 15.97 -37.74
N GLU A 257 -0.95 17.05 -37.87
CA GLU A 257 -1.14 18.26 -37.07
C GLU A 257 -2.48 18.94 -37.37
N LEU A 258 -2.87 19.04 -38.65
CA LEU A 258 -4.17 19.54 -39.04
C LEU A 258 -5.31 18.66 -38.49
N GLN A 259 -5.19 17.34 -38.54
CA GLN A 259 -6.15 16.41 -37.94
C GLN A 259 -6.30 16.62 -36.42
N GLN A 260 -5.18 16.79 -35.70
CA GLN A 260 -5.21 17.04 -34.25
C GLN A 260 -5.85 18.40 -33.91
N ARG A 261 -5.56 19.44 -34.69
CA ARG A 261 -6.18 20.76 -34.53
C ARG A 261 -7.68 20.74 -34.83
N VAL A 262 -8.10 19.98 -35.85
CA VAL A 262 -9.52 19.75 -36.15
C VAL A 262 -10.20 19.04 -35.00
N GLN A 263 -9.64 17.93 -34.52
CA GLN A 263 -10.20 17.15 -33.41
C GLN A 263 -10.36 17.99 -32.14
N ALA A 264 -9.32 18.74 -31.75
CA ALA A 264 -9.39 19.62 -30.57
C ALA A 264 -10.46 20.71 -30.70
N SER A 265 -10.64 21.26 -31.90
CA SER A 265 -11.67 22.27 -32.17
C SER A 265 -13.08 21.68 -32.17
N VAL A 266 -13.25 20.45 -32.68
CA VAL A 266 -14.51 19.70 -32.63
C VAL A 266 -14.89 19.37 -31.19
N ASP A 267 -13.95 18.85 -30.40
CA ASP A 267 -14.17 18.54 -28.98
C ASP A 267 -14.59 19.78 -28.17
N GLU A 268 -13.98 20.94 -28.45
CA GLU A 268 -14.37 22.22 -27.83
C GLU A 268 -15.80 22.63 -28.22
N VAL A 269 -16.18 22.47 -29.49
CA VAL A 269 -17.53 22.76 -29.97
C VAL A 269 -18.57 21.81 -29.38
N LEU A 270 -18.27 20.51 -29.30
CA LEU A 270 -19.15 19.52 -28.68
C LEU A 270 -19.34 19.78 -27.18
N ASN A 271 -18.28 20.17 -26.46
CA ASN A 271 -18.40 20.57 -25.06
C ASN A 271 -19.29 21.81 -24.88
N LEU A 272 -19.12 22.84 -25.71
CA LEU A 272 -19.99 24.02 -25.69
C LEU A 272 -21.43 23.68 -26.07
N HIS A 273 -21.64 22.75 -27.01
CA HIS A 273 -22.97 22.28 -27.37
C HIS A 273 -23.65 21.55 -26.21
N ASN A 274 -22.92 20.67 -25.50
CA ASN A 274 -23.42 20.01 -24.29
C ASN A 274 -23.78 21.00 -23.19
N GLN A 275 -22.95 22.01 -22.97
CA GLN A 275 -23.26 23.11 -22.03
C GLN A 275 -24.54 23.84 -22.44
N ARG A 276 -24.74 24.09 -23.74
CA ARG A 276 -25.96 24.72 -24.27
C ARG A 276 -27.19 23.83 -24.09
N SER A 277 -27.08 22.53 -24.30
CA SER A 277 -28.15 21.56 -24.04
C SER A 277 -28.55 21.50 -22.57
N ALA A 278 -27.59 21.64 -21.64
CA ALA A 278 -27.88 21.75 -20.21
C ALA A 278 -28.69 23.02 -19.88
N ILE A 279 -28.44 24.14 -20.58
CA ILE A 279 -29.23 25.37 -20.41
C ILE A 279 -30.71 25.14 -20.78
N TYR A 280 -31.03 24.26 -21.72
CA TYR A 280 -32.43 23.97 -22.08
C TYR A 280 -33.27 23.46 -20.91
N GLN A 281 -32.68 22.67 -20.02
CA GLN A 281 -33.36 22.26 -18.80
C GLN A 281 -33.61 23.46 -17.87
N THR A 282 -32.67 24.40 -17.78
CA THR A 282 -32.86 25.62 -16.99
C THR A 282 -33.97 26.53 -17.52
N TYR A 283 -34.22 26.55 -18.85
CA TYR A 283 -35.39 27.23 -19.42
C TYR A 283 -36.71 26.62 -18.91
N GLU A 284 -36.80 25.28 -18.88
CA GLU A 284 -37.99 24.58 -18.37
C GLU A 284 -38.18 24.76 -16.86
N ASP A 285 -37.10 24.77 -16.09
CA ASP A 285 -37.13 25.03 -14.65
C ASP A 285 -37.66 26.44 -14.34
N VAL A 286 -37.24 27.45 -15.10
CA VAL A 286 -37.77 28.83 -14.96
C VAL A 286 -39.27 28.88 -15.28
N ILE A 287 -39.73 28.16 -16.30
CA ILE A 287 -41.17 28.04 -16.62
C ILE A 287 -41.93 27.36 -15.46
N SER A 288 -41.39 26.26 -14.93
CA SER A 288 -41.99 25.51 -13.83
C SER A 288 -42.08 26.34 -12.53
N ASN A 289 -41.00 27.02 -12.17
CA ASN A 289 -40.94 27.93 -11.02
C ASN A 289 -41.91 29.10 -11.16
N TYR A 290 -42.08 29.63 -12.37
CA TYR A 290 -43.05 30.69 -12.62
C TYR A 290 -44.50 30.21 -12.50
N LYS A 291 -44.81 28.99 -12.97
CA LYS A 291 -46.12 28.34 -12.77
C LYS A 291 -46.45 28.16 -11.28
N ALA A 292 -45.46 27.83 -10.45
CA ALA A 292 -45.63 27.60 -9.01
C ALA A 292 -45.79 28.91 -8.21
N ASN A 293 -44.89 29.88 -8.44
CA ASN A 293 -44.78 31.08 -7.60
C ASN A 293 -45.61 32.27 -8.12
N LYS A 294 -45.94 32.30 -9.42
CA LYS A 294 -46.66 33.39 -10.12
C LYS A 294 -46.05 34.79 -9.98
N ASP A 295 -44.75 34.86 -9.67
CA ASP A 295 -43.98 36.09 -9.55
C ASP A 295 -43.41 36.50 -10.92
N THR A 296 -43.97 37.56 -11.51
CA THR A 296 -43.61 38.05 -12.84
C THR A 296 -42.26 38.77 -12.88
N ASP A 297 -41.85 39.43 -11.79
CA ASP A 297 -40.60 40.19 -11.76
C ASP A 297 -39.41 39.24 -11.63
N ARG A 298 -39.54 38.22 -10.78
CA ARG A 298 -38.54 37.15 -10.66
C ARG A 298 -38.40 36.34 -11.95
N PHE A 299 -39.52 36.01 -12.60
CA PHE A 299 -39.52 35.31 -13.88
C PHE A 299 -38.78 36.10 -14.97
N LYS A 300 -39.04 37.41 -15.11
CA LYS A 300 -38.34 38.26 -16.09
C LYS A 300 -36.85 38.40 -15.80
N ALA A 301 -36.45 38.41 -14.52
CA ALA A 301 -35.04 38.43 -14.13
C ALA A 301 -34.32 37.12 -14.47
N GLU A 302 -34.92 35.97 -14.12
CA GLU A 302 -34.37 34.64 -14.44
C GLU A 302 -34.34 34.40 -15.97
N GLN A 303 -35.38 34.79 -16.70
CA GLN A 303 -35.42 34.73 -18.16
C GLN A 303 -34.27 35.52 -18.82
N ARG A 304 -34.02 36.76 -18.36
CA ARG A 304 -32.90 37.57 -18.88
C ARG A 304 -31.54 36.94 -18.60
N LYS A 305 -31.38 36.29 -17.45
CA LYS A 305 -30.15 35.62 -17.06
C LYS A 305 -29.87 34.41 -17.97
N VAL A 306 -30.86 33.54 -18.16
CA VAL A 306 -30.72 32.36 -19.01
C VAL A 306 -30.51 32.74 -20.48
N GLU A 307 -31.18 33.79 -20.97
CA GLU A 307 -30.98 34.35 -22.31
C GLU A 307 -29.55 34.88 -22.51
N ALA A 308 -28.98 35.53 -21.50
CA ALA A 308 -27.60 36.03 -21.55
C ALA A 308 -26.57 34.89 -21.62
N GLU A 309 -26.76 33.83 -20.83
CA GLU A 309 -25.91 32.63 -20.83
C GLU A 309 -25.99 31.89 -22.17
N TYR A 310 -27.19 31.71 -22.74
CA TYR A 310 -27.39 31.13 -24.06
C TYR A 310 -26.67 31.94 -25.17
N ARG A 311 -26.80 33.26 -25.17
CA ARG A 311 -26.12 34.13 -26.16
C ARG A 311 -24.60 34.06 -26.05
N ALA A 312 -24.06 34.00 -24.84
CA ALA A 312 -22.63 33.91 -24.61
C ALA A 312 -22.04 32.62 -25.20
N ILE A 313 -22.72 31.47 -25.01
CA ILE A 313 -22.28 30.19 -25.58
C ILE A 313 -22.42 30.20 -27.11
N SER A 314 -23.55 30.68 -27.63
CA SER A 314 -23.76 30.76 -29.08
C SER A 314 -22.72 31.64 -29.78
N GLN A 315 -22.30 32.75 -29.18
CA GLN A 315 -21.21 33.58 -29.69
C GLN A 315 -19.86 32.86 -29.72
N LYS A 316 -19.55 32.06 -28.68
CA LYS A 316 -18.31 31.25 -28.65
C LYS A 316 -18.32 30.19 -29.76
N ILE A 317 -19.45 29.51 -29.97
CA ILE A 317 -19.57 28.51 -31.03
C ILE A 317 -19.44 29.17 -32.41
N THR A 318 -20.03 30.34 -32.65
CA THR A 318 -19.87 31.07 -33.93
C THR A 318 -18.43 31.51 -34.17
N ALA A 319 -17.72 31.94 -33.12
CA ALA A 319 -16.29 32.28 -33.22
C ALA A 319 -15.43 31.05 -33.56
N LEU A 320 -15.69 29.90 -32.93
CA LEU A 320 -15.00 28.64 -33.24
C LEU A 320 -15.35 28.12 -34.63
N GLN A 321 -16.61 28.21 -35.06
CA GLN A 321 -17.04 27.84 -36.41
C GLN A 321 -16.30 28.67 -37.47
N THR A 322 -16.14 29.98 -37.25
CA THR A 322 -15.42 30.86 -38.18
C THR A 322 -13.96 30.45 -38.31
N LYS A 323 -13.30 30.12 -37.19
CA LYS A 323 -11.93 29.62 -37.18
C LYS A 323 -11.81 28.26 -37.85
N LEU A 324 -12.71 27.33 -37.54
CA LEU A 324 -12.73 25.98 -38.12
C LEU A 324 -12.86 26.01 -39.63
N ARG A 325 -13.63 26.98 -40.16
CA ARG A 325 -13.83 27.16 -41.61
C ARG A 325 -12.56 27.46 -42.38
N GLU A 326 -11.52 28.00 -41.73
CA GLU A 326 -10.24 28.30 -42.38
C GLU A 326 -9.47 27.04 -42.79
N PHE A 327 -9.72 25.90 -42.13
CA PHE A 327 -8.98 24.66 -42.34
C PHE A 327 -9.86 23.41 -42.54
N TRP A 328 -11.14 23.44 -42.16
CA TRP A 328 -12.10 22.34 -42.38
C TRP A 328 -13.51 22.88 -42.67
N VAL A 329 -13.80 23.10 -43.95
CA VAL A 329 -15.06 23.70 -44.42
C VAL A 329 -16.27 22.81 -44.13
N GLU A 330 -16.17 21.49 -44.40
CA GLU A 330 -17.28 20.54 -44.22
C GLU A 330 -17.77 20.48 -42.77
N GLY A 331 -16.86 20.49 -41.80
CA GLY A 331 -17.23 20.55 -40.39
C GLY A 331 -17.81 21.88 -39.96
N ALA A 332 -17.31 22.99 -40.49
CA ALA A 332 -17.85 24.31 -40.21
C ALA A 332 -19.29 24.46 -40.75
N ASP A 333 -19.60 23.80 -41.87
CA ASP A 333 -20.94 23.75 -42.43
C ASP A 333 -21.87 22.90 -41.56
N LYS A 334 -21.44 21.70 -41.10
CA LYS A 334 -22.18 20.88 -40.12
C LYS A 334 -22.45 21.61 -38.80
N ILE A 335 -21.46 22.33 -38.26
CA ILE A 335 -21.66 23.18 -37.07
C ILE A 335 -22.69 24.29 -37.37
N GLY A 336 -22.70 24.83 -38.59
CA GLY A 336 -23.69 25.81 -39.04
C GLY A 336 -25.10 25.24 -39.07
N GLU A 337 -25.28 24.02 -39.58
CA GLU A 337 -26.57 23.31 -39.51
C GLU A 337 -27.02 23.10 -38.06
N LEU A 338 -26.09 22.68 -37.19
CA LEU A 338 -26.35 22.52 -35.76
C LEU A 338 -26.74 23.86 -35.10
N GLN A 339 -26.13 24.99 -35.48
CA GLN A 339 -26.53 26.31 -35.00
C GLN A 339 -27.92 26.75 -35.50
N GLN A 340 -28.33 26.36 -36.71
CA GLN A 340 -29.67 26.68 -37.24
C GLN A 340 -30.75 25.91 -36.47
N LEU A 341 -30.57 24.61 -36.26
CA LEU A 341 -31.50 23.80 -35.46
C LEU A 341 -31.59 24.31 -34.01
N ASP A 342 -30.47 24.76 -33.45
CA ASP A 342 -30.41 25.37 -32.13
C ASP A 342 -31.22 26.66 -32.05
N GLN A 343 -31.13 27.54 -33.06
CA GLN A 343 -31.94 28.75 -33.14
C GLN A 343 -33.43 28.45 -33.26
N GLU A 344 -33.81 27.40 -34.01
CA GLU A 344 -35.19 26.93 -34.07
C GLU A 344 -35.67 26.44 -32.70
N TYR A 345 -34.85 25.66 -31.99
CA TYR A 345 -35.13 25.17 -30.63
C TYR A 345 -35.28 26.33 -29.63
N HIS A 346 -34.37 27.31 -29.66
CA HIS A 346 -34.44 28.53 -28.86
C HIS A 346 -35.72 29.33 -29.14
N GLY A 347 -36.15 29.36 -30.40
CA GLY A 347 -37.44 29.94 -30.79
C GLY A 347 -38.64 29.23 -30.14
N LEU A 348 -38.59 27.90 -29.97
CA LEU A 348 -39.62 27.14 -29.27
C LEU A 348 -39.59 27.37 -27.75
N LEU A 349 -38.41 27.53 -27.15
CA LEU A 349 -38.27 27.88 -25.73
C LEU A 349 -38.88 29.24 -25.42
N ASN A 350 -38.59 30.25 -26.26
CA ASN A 350 -39.18 31.59 -26.12
C ASN A 350 -40.70 31.60 -26.33
N LYS A 351 -41.22 30.78 -27.25
CA LYS A 351 -42.67 30.54 -27.37
C LYS A 351 -43.24 29.92 -26.09
N GLY A 352 -42.52 28.98 -25.46
CA GLY A 352 -42.88 28.40 -24.16
C GLY A 352 -43.00 29.45 -23.05
N PHE A 353 -42.04 30.38 -22.95
CA PHE A 353 -42.12 31.51 -22.02
C PHE A 353 -43.34 32.40 -22.26
N ALA A 354 -43.61 32.78 -23.52
CA ALA A 354 -44.75 33.62 -23.87
C ALA A 354 -46.11 32.94 -23.59
N LEU A 355 -46.19 31.62 -23.80
CA LEU A 355 -47.38 30.83 -23.46
C LEU A 355 -47.58 30.71 -21.96
N ALA A 356 -46.51 30.49 -21.18
CA ALA A 356 -46.59 30.45 -19.72
C ALA A 356 -47.07 31.78 -19.13
N GLU A 357 -46.56 32.91 -19.63
CA GLU A 357 -47.01 34.25 -19.26
C GLU A 357 -48.48 34.50 -19.64
N SER A 358 -48.89 34.09 -20.84
CA SER A 358 -50.29 34.22 -21.30
C SER A 358 -51.27 33.37 -20.51
N ALA A 359 -50.86 32.18 -20.06
CA ALA A 359 -51.68 31.29 -19.23
C ALA A 359 -51.90 31.85 -17.82
N ILE A 360 -50.85 32.43 -17.21
CA ILE A 360 -50.92 32.98 -15.85
C ILE A 360 -51.69 34.32 -15.81
N ILE A 361 -51.57 35.14 -16.86
CA ILE A 361 -52.36 36.39 -17.01
C ILE A 361 -53.83 36.09 -17.39
N GLY A 362 -54.17 34.83 -17.70
CA GLY A 362 -55.54 34.39 -17.99
C GLY A 362 -56.01 34.69 -19.43
N LYS A 363 -55.08 34.97 -20.36
CA LYS A 363 -55.39 35.24 -21.77
C LYS A 363 -55.72 33.97 -22.58
N ILE A 364 -55.29 32.80 -22.10
CA ILE A 364 -55.54 31.49 -22.72
C ILE A 364 -56.11 30.53 -21.70
N SER A 365 -56.99 29.64 -22.16
CA SER A 365 -57.62 28.64 -21.29
C SER A 365 -56.64 27.51 -20.95
N LYS A 366 -56.82 26.86 -19.79
CA LYS A 366 -55.98 25.73 -19.35
C LYS A 366 -55.93 24.57 -20.37
N PRO A 367 -57.04 24.17 -21.03
CA PRO A 367 -57.00 23.15 -22.07
C PRO A 367 -56.20 23.59 -23.30
N GLN A 368 -56.36 24.85 -23.72
CA GLN A 368 -55.63 25.41 -24.87
C GLN A 368 -54.12 25.48 -24.61
N TYR A 369 -53.72 25.86 -23.40
CA TYR A 369 -52.32 25.83 -22.98
C TYR A 369 -51.73 24.41 -23.04
N GLN A 370 -52.46 23.40 -22.55
CA GLN A 370 -51.99 22.01 -22.56
C GLN A 370 -51.81 21.44 -23.98
N THR A 371 -52.69 21.81 -24.92
CA THR A 371 -52.55 21.39 -26.32
C THR A 371 -51.37 22.05 -27.00
N GLU A 372 -51.15 23.35 -26.77
CA GLU A 372 -50.02 24.09 -27.36
C GLU A 372 -48.67 23.70 -26.75
N ASP A 373 -48.61 23.45 -25.44
CA ASP A 373 -47.42 22.97 -24.72
C ASP A 373 -47.00 21.56 -25.18
N SER A 374 -47.96 20.65 -25.36
CA SER A 374 -47.71 19.31 -25.92
C SER A 374 -47.18 19.36 -27.36
N ASN A 375 -47.74 20.24 -28.20
CA ASN A 375 -47.26 20.47 -29.57
C ASN A 375 -45.86 21.10 -29.63
N LEU A 376 -45.49 21.91 -28.63
CA LEU A 376 -44.12 22.43 -28.52
C LEU A 376 -43.15 21.37 -28.04
N SER A 377 -43.55 20.55 -27.06
CA SER A 377 -42.72 19.46 -26.53
C SER A 377 -42.36 18.43 -27.61
N SER A 378 -43.31 18.03 -28.46
CA SER A 378 -43.05 17.09 -29.57
C SER A 378 -42.07 17.66 -30.60
N LYS A 379 -42.18 18.97 -30.91
CA LYS A 379 -41.25 19.66 -31.81
C LYS A 379 -39.86 19.83 -31.21
N LYS A 380 -39.76 20.08 -29.90
CA LYS A 380 -38.49 20.16 -29.17
C LYS A 380 -37.74 18.83 -29.21
N VAL A 381 -38.42 17.71 -28.94
CA VAL A 381 -37.82 16.36 -29.00
C VAL A 381 -37.27 16.06 -30.40
N GLY A 382 -38.07 16.30 -31.45
CA GLY A 382 -37.62 16.06 -32.83
C GLY A 382 -36.49 16.97 -33.32
N LEU A 383 -36.24 18.11 -32.65
CA LEU A 383 -35.06 18.94 -32.93
C LEU A 383 -33.82 18.44 -32.19
N ILE A 384 -33.96 17.98 -30.95
CA ILE A 384 -32.86 17.38 -30.17
C ILE A 384 -32.28 16.16 -30.91
N GLU A 385 -33.14 15.25 -31.36
CA GLU A 385 -32.71 14.04 -32.11
C GLU A 385 -31.91 14.39 -33.38
N LYS A 386 -32.29 15.46 -34.08
CA LYS A 386 -31.56 15.94 -35.27
C LYS A 386 -30.23 16.58 -34.91
N MET A 387 -30.17 17.32 -33.81
CA MET A 387 -28.95 17.94 -33.32
C MET A 387 -27.94 16.89 -32.84
N GLU A 388 -28.40 15.84 -32.15
CA GLU A 388 -27.58 14.70 -31.73
C GLU A 388 -27.00 13.94 -32.93
N ALA A 389 -27.81 13.67 -33.96
CA ALA A 389 -27.34 13.02 -35.18
C ALA A 389 -26.24 13.82 -35.92
N ILE A 390 -26.33 15.15 -35.92
CA ILE A 390 -25.30 16.02 -36.51
C ILE A 390 -24.05 16.03 -35.62
N ALA A 391 -24.22 16.08 -34.30
CA ALA A 391 -23.12 16.05 -33.34
C ALA A 391 -22.33 14.72 -33.38
N GLU A 392 -22.98 13.58 -33.61
CA GLU A 392 -22.33 12.28 -33.82
C GLU A 392 -21.58 12.17 -35.17
N SER A 393 -21.94 13.02 -36.13
CA SER A 393 -21.34 13.03 -37.46
C SER A 393 -20.13 13.98 -37.62
N LEU A 394 -19.86 14.78 -36.57
CA LEU A 394 -18.73 15.69 -36.43
C LEU A 394 -17.56 14.94 -35.78
#